data_AF-A0A426CHU7-F1
#
_entry.id   AF-A0A426CHU7-F1
#
_cell.length_a   1.000
_cell.length_b   1.000
_cell.length_c   1.000
_cell.angle_alpha   90.00
_cell.angle_beta   90.00
_cell.angle_gamma   90.00
#
_symmetry.space_group_name_H-M   'P 1'
#
loop_
_entity.id
_entity.type
_entity.pdbx_description
1 polymer ?
#
loop_
_entity_poly.entity_id
_entity_poly.type
_entity_poly.pdbx_seq_one_letter_code
_entity_poly.pdbx_strand_id
1 'polypeptide(L)'
;MNTHILPHSRRHSSPVPPSRHSGFTLIELLTVIAIIGILAALVLSGIGMARKKAQQVRCISNLRQMGVAILAYTDENRGRLPGPVALNASAKYYSDNTKSFGYKLAPWLGIRRPEDLGSEEGIVPCLRCPSRPDMDVPCKTDSPEPS
;
A
#
# COMPACT_ATOMS: atom_id res chain seq x y z
N MET A 1 2.81 -99.55 12.67
CA MET A 1 1.50 -99.19 12.08
C MET A 1 1.36 -97.68 12.00
N ASN A 2 1.29 -97.18 10.77
CA ASN A 2 0.64 -96.00 10.22
C ASN A 2 0.65 -94.62 10.94
N THR A 3 1.11 -93.68 10.12
CA THR A 3 0.95 -92.23 10.04
C THR A 3 -0.47 -91.69 10.30
N HIS A 4 -0.56 -90.53 10.94
CA HIS A 4 -1.57 -89.52 10.60
C HIS A 4 -0.92 -88.13 10.60
N ILE A 5 -0.57 -87.67 9.40
CA ILE A 5 -0.15 -86.31 9.10
C ILE A 5 -1.43 -85.51 8.82
N LEU A 6 -1.68 -84.45 9.60
CA LEU A 6 -2.69 -83.44 9.28
C LEU A 6 -2.06 -82.35 8.42
N PRO A 7 -2.70 -81.90 7.33
CA PRO A 7 -2.17 -80.84 6.50
C PRO A 7 -2.40 -79.46 7.15
N HIS A 8 -1.33 -78.68 7.28
CA HIS A 8 -1.41 -77.28 7.67
C HIS A 8 -1.92 -76.45 6.48
N SER A 9 -3.15 -75.96 6.59
CA SER A 9 -3.78 -75.08 5.59
C SER A 9 -3.06 -73.73 5.50
N ARG A 10 -2.27 -73.52 4.44
CA ARG A 10 -1.66 -72.21 4.12
C ARG A 10 -2.72 -71.25 3.57
N ARG A 11 -2.96 -70.13 4.26
CA ARG A 11 -3.69 -69.00 3.70
C ARG A 11 -2.78 -68.28 2.69
N HIS A 12 -3.20 -68.20 1.44
CA HIS A 12 -2.57 -67.35 0.44
C HIS A 12 -3.01 -65.90 0.66
N SER A 13 -2.09 -65.05 1.09
CA SER A 13 -2.25 -63.60 1.08
C SER A 13 -2.21 -63.11 -0.37
N SER A 14 -3.30 -62.54 -0.87
CA SER A 14 -3.32 -61.91 -2.20
C SER A 14 -2.43 -60.65 -2.21
N PRO A 15 -1.60 -60.45 -3.25
CA PRO A 15 -0.74 -59.26 -3.35
C PRO A 15 -1.56 -58.02 -3.74
N VAL A 16 -1.44 -56.94 -2.97
CA VAL A 16 -1.97 -55.61 -3.31
C VAL A 16 -1.11 -55.02 -4.43
N PRO A 17 -1.69 -54.53 -5.54
CA PRO A 17 -0.91 -53.96 -6.63
C PRO A 17 -0.20 -52.67 -6.18
N PRO A 18 1.07 -52.45 -6.58
CA PRO A 18 1.79 -51.24 -6.22
C PRO A 18 1.17 -50.01 -6.88
N SER A 19 0.90 -48.97 -6.10
CA SER A 19 0.50 -47.66 -6.60
C SER A 19 1.63 -47.08 -7.45
N ARG A 20 1.40 -46.95 -8.76
CA ARG A 20 2.34 -46.31 -9.68
C ARG A 20 2.44 -44.82 -9.33
N HIS A 21 3.52 -44.42 -8.67
CA HIS A 21 3.89 -43.02 -8.58
C HIS A 21 4.32 -42.54 -9.96
N SER A 22 3.58 -41.61 -10.58
CA SER A 22 4.06 -40.91 -11.78
C SER A 22 5.15 -39.92 -11.36
N GLY A 23 6.37 -40.11 -11.85
CA GLY A 23 7.44 -39.12 -11.72
C GLY A 23 7.17 -37.94 -12.66
N PHE A 24 7.36 -36.72 -12.17
CA PHE A 24 7.31 -35.51 -12.99
C PHE A 24 8.43 -35.58 -14.03
N THR A 25 8.11 -35.32 -15.30
CA THR A 25 9.13 -35.27 -16.33
C THR A 25 9.90 -33.94 -16.23
N LEU A 26 11.20 -33.95 -16.54
CA LEU A 26 12.04 -32.74 -16.60
C LEU A 26 11.44 -31.66 -17.52
N ILE A 27 10.76 -32.08 -18.59
CA ILE A 27 10.12 -31.19 -19.55
C ILE A 27 8.84 -30.53 -19.01
N GLU A 28 8.04 -31.24 -18.22
CA GLU A 28 6.87 -30.66 -17.56
C GLU A 28 7.28 -29.54 -16.60
N LEU A 29 8.37 -29.71 -15.84
CA LEU A 29 8.86 -28.67 -14.95
C LEU A 29 9.52 -27.51 -15.71
N LEU A 30 10.29 -27.82 -16.76
CA LEU A 30 11.02 -26.82 -17.54
C LEU A 30 10.09 -25.88 -18.30
N THR A 31 9.01 -26.40 -18.88
CA THR A 31 8.05 -25.57 -19.62
C THR A 31 7.28 -24.62 -18.70
N VAL A 32 6.98 -25.04 -17.46
CA VAL A 32 6.30 -24.19 -16.47
C VAL A 32 7.16 -22.98 -16.08
N ILE A 33 8.44 -23.20 -15.75
CA ILE A 33 9.33 -22.08 -15.41
C ILE A 33 9.57 -21.16 -16.62
N ALA A 34 9.59 -21.71 -17.84
CA ALA A 34 9.71 -20.92 -19.06
C ALA A 34 8.48 -19.99 -19.24
N ILE A 35 7.27 -20.51 -19.06
CA ILE A 35 6.03 -19.72 -19.16
C ILE A 35 5.95 -18.67 -18.04
N ILE A 36 6.28 -19.02 -16.80
CA ILE A 36 6.33 -18.05 -15.67
C ILE A 36 7.32 -16.94 -15.97
N GLY A 37 8.50 -17.25 -16.53
CA GLY A 37 9.50 -16.27 -16.93
C GLY A 37 8.98 -15.27 -17.97
N ILE A 38 8.28 -15.76 -18.99
CA ILE A 38 7.65 -14.91 -20.02
C ILE A 38 6.59 -14.00 -19.39
N LEU A 39 5.71 -14.54 -18.54
CA LEU A 39 4.67 -13.76 -17.87
C LEU A 39 5.26 -12.70 -16.93
N ALA A 40 6.28 -13.05 -16.14
CA ALA A 40 6.95 -12.13 -15.24
C ALA A 40 7.64 -10.97 -15.98
N ALA A 41 8.26 -11.24 -17.14
CA ALA A 41 8.86 -10.21 -17.98
C ALA A 41 7.82 -9.20 -18.51
N LEU A 42 6.64 -9.69 -18.91
CA LEU A 42 5.53 -8.82 -19.35
C LEU A 42 4.96 -7.98 -18.20
N VAL A 43 4.81 -8.56 -17.01
CA VAL A 43 4.37 -7.80 -15.82
C VAL A 43 5.36 -6.70 -15.46
N LEU A 44 6.66 -7.01 -15.46
CA LEU A 44 7.70 -6.05 -15.08
C LEU A 44 7.72 -4.82 -15.99
N SER A 45 7.53 -5.01 -17.30
CA SER A 45 7.49 -3.90 -18.26
C SER A 45 6.30 -2.94 -18.05
N GLY A 46 5.20 -3.39 -17.44
CA GLY A 46 4.01 -2.56 -17.17
C GLY A 46 3.99 -1.83 -15.81
N ILE A 47 4.77 -2.29 -14.82
CA ILE A 47 4.69 -1.78 -13.43
C ILE A 47 5.01 -0.28 -13.32
N GLY A 48 5.98 0.21 -14.11
CA GLY A 48 6.38 1.63 -14.05
C GLY A 48 5.23 2.58 -14.37
N MET A 49 4.42 2.26 -15.40
CA MET A 49 3.25 3.06 -15.77
C MET A 49 2.12 2.90 -14.77
N ALA A 50 1.86 1.68 -14.30
CA ALA A 50 0.85 1.40 -13.29
C ALA A 50 1.11 2.19 -11.99
N ARG A 51 2.37 2.24 -11.53
CA ARG A 51 2.78 3.02 -10.36
C ARG A 51 2.54 4.51 -10.54
N LYS A 52 2.92 5.09 -11.69
CA LYS A 52 2.67 6.51 -12.00
C LYS A 52 1.18 6.81 -12.01
N LYS A 53 0.35 5.96 -12.61
CA LYS A 53 -1.11 6.10 -12.61
C LYS A 53 -1.70 5.99 -11.20
N ALA A 54 -1.22 5.06 -10.38
CA ALA A 54 -1.65 4.93 -8.99
C ALA A 54 -1.29 6.17 -8.15
N GLN A 55 -0.09 6.74 -8.34
CA GLN A 55 0.28 8.01 -7.73
C GLN A 55 -0.63 9.15 -8.19
N GLN A 56 -1.01 9.18 -9.47
CA GLN A 56 -1.89 10.22 -10.04
C GLN A 56 -3.29 10.15 -9.44
N VAL A 57 -3.85 8.95 -9.33
CA VAL A 57 -5.15 8.71 -8.69
C VAL A 57 -5.12 9.16 -7.23
N ARG A 58 -4.02 8.89 -6.50
CA ARG A 58 -3.85 9.39 -5.12
C ARG A 58 -3.84 10.92 -5.06
N CYS A 59 -3.12 11.61 -5.95
CA CYS A 59 -3.15 13.08 -5.98
C CYS A 59 -4.55 13.64 -6.24
N ILE A 60 -5.28 13.04 -7.20
CA ILE A 60 -6.64 13.47 -7.52
C ILE A 60 -7.58 13.27 -6.33
N SER A 61 -7.47 12.13 -5.62
CA SER A 61 -8.24 11.87 -4.40
C SER A 61 -7.94 12.90 -3.31
N ASN A 62 -6.66 13.18 -3.07
CA ASN A 62 -6.22 14.18 -2.10
C ASN A 62 -6.77 15.58 -2.44
N LEU A 63 -6.73 15.99 -3.72
CA LEU A 63 -7.27 17.27 -4.17
C LEU A 63 -8.79 17.36 -3.96
N ARG A 64 -9.51 16.27 -4.21
CA ARG A 64 -10.95 16.22 -3.94
C ARG A 64 -11.26 16.37 -2.44
N GLN A 65 -10.52 15.68 -1.57
CA GLN A 65 -10.68 15.80 -0.11
C GLN A 65 -10.43 17.25 0.35
N MET A 66 -9.42 17.92 -0.18
CA MET A 66 -9.17 19.34 0.10
C MET A 66 -10.31 20.23 -0.40
N GLY A 67 -10.82 20.01 -1.62
CA GLY A 67 -11.94 20.78 -2.15
C GLY A 67 -13.20 20.67 -1.28
N VAL A 68 -13.50 19.46 -0.80
CA VAL A 68 -14.62 19.23 0.13
C VAL A 68 -14.39 19.93 1.46
N ALA A 69 -13.17 19.85 2.03
CA ALA A 69 -12.83 20.52 3.28
C ALA A 69 -12.87 22.05 3.16
N ILE A 70 -12.41 22.62 2.04
CA ILE A 70 -12.51 24.06 1.75
C ILE A 70 -13.97 24.47 1.68
N LEU A 71 -14.82 23.72 0.96
CA LEU A 71 -16.23 24.03 0.83
C LEU A 71 -16.93 24.02 2.19
N ALA A 72 -16.69 22.99 3.01
CA ALA A 72 -17.23 22.90 4.36
C ALA A 72 -16.75 24.06 5.24
N TYR A 73 -15.46 24.43 5.16
CA TYR A 73 -14.94 25.61 5.85
C TYR A 73 -15.65 26.89 5.40
N THR A 74 -15.84 27.09 4.09
CA THR A 74 -16.48 28.32 3.59
C THR A 74 -17.93 28.46 4.03
N ASP A 75 -18.66 27.35 4.13
CA ASP A 75 -20.04 27.32 4.59
C ASP A 75 -20.14 27.85 6.04
N GLU A 76 -19.24 27.39 6.91
CA GLU A 76 -19.20 27.82 8.31
C GLU A 76 -18.56 29.21 8.53
N ASN A 77 -17.72 29.68 7.60
CA ASN A 77 -16.95 30.91 7.75
C ASN A 77 -17.49 32.07 6.89
N ARG A 78 -18.81 32.12 6.63
CA ARG A 78 -19.49 33.19 5.88
C ARG A 78 -18.87 33.41 4.49
N GLY A 79 -18.55 32.32 3.78
CA GLY A 79 -17.95 32.36 2.45
C GLY A 79 -16.47 32.74 2.41
N ARG A 80 -15.80 32.88 3.57
CA ARG A 80 -14.36 33.19 3.62
C ARG A 80 -13.51 31.95 3.35
N LEU A 81 -12.49 32.09 2.52
CA LEU A 81 -11.52 31.03 2.25
C LEU A 81 -10.59 30.78 3.46
N PRO A 82 -10.13 29.52 3.65
CA PRO A 82 -9.19 29.17 4.71
C PRO A 82 -7.78 29.67 4.38
N GLY A 83 -7.20 30.45 5.31
CA GLY A 83 -5.78 30.85 5.37
C GLY A 83 -5.25 31.67 4.19
N PRO A 84 -4.04 32.25 4.28
CA PRO A 84 -3.42 32.86 3.11
C PRO A 84 -3.06 31.74 2.12
N VAL A 85 -3.68 31.77 0.93
CA VAL A 85 -3.26 31.00 -0.25
C VAL A 85 -2.04 31.70 -0.89
N ALA A 86 -1.05 32.04 -0.07
CA ALA A 86 0.20 32.59 -0.58
C ALA A 86 1.02 31.47 -1.23
N LEU A 87 1.98 31.84 -2.08
CA LEU A 87 2.82 31.00 -2.95
C LEU A 87 3.55 29.81 -2.27
N ASN A 88 3.41 29.64 -0.94
CA ASN A 88 4.20 28.75 -0.10
C ASN A 88 3.30 27.95 0.87
N ALA A 89 2.15 27.44 0.41
CA ALA A 89 1.30 26.60 1.24
C ALA A 89 2.08 25.35 1.69
N SER A 90 2.42 25.29 2.97
CA SER A 90 3.15 24.17 3.57
C SER A 90 2.19 23.02 3.89
N ALA A 91 2.66 21.78 3.71
CA ALA A 91 1.98 20.61 4.25
C ALA A 91 2.03 20.58 5.79
N LYS A 92 2.83 21.43 6.43
CA LYS A 92 2.96 21.51 7.89
C LYS A 92 2.09 22.62 8.48
N TYR A 93 1.55 22.38 9.66
CA TYR A 93 0.91 23.39 10.52
C TYR A 93 1.31 23.17 11.98
N TYR A 94 1.15 24.21 12.78
CA TYR A 94 1.52 24.23 14.19
C TYR A 94 0.33 24.72 15.01
N SER A 95 0.32 24.43 16.32
CA SER A 95 -0.72 24.85 17.25
C SER A 95 -0.80 26.37 17.43
N ASP A 96 0.33 27.07 17.29
CA ASP A 96 0.45 28.53 17.41
C ASP A 96 0.13 29.29 16.11
N ASN A 97 0.23 28.63 14.94
CA ASN A 97 -0.01 29.23 13.64
C ASN A 97 -1.47 29.11 13.18
N THR A 98 -2.34 29.88 13.85
CA THR A 98 -3.80 29.93 13.64
C THR A 98 -4.25 30.40 12.25
N LYS A 99 -3.33 31.00 11.48
CA LYS A 99 -3.61 31.49 10.14
C LYS A 99 -3.32 30.46 9.05
N SER A 100 -2.57 29.41 9.35
CA SER A 100 -2.17 28.42 8.35
C SER A 100 -3.36 27.68 7.76
N PHE A 101 -3.25 27.30 6.48
CA PHE A 101 -4.27 26.56 5.76
C PHE A 101 -4.55 25.20 6.43
N GLY A 102 -3.50 24.48 6.84
CA GLY A 102 -3.61 23.21 7.55
C GLY A 102 -4.33 23.35 8.89
N TYR A 103 -4.02 24.38 9.69
CA TYR A 103 -4.70 24.66 10.96
C TYR A 103 -6.21 24.82 10.75
N LYS A 104 -6.60 25.63 9.76
CA LYS A 104 -8.01 25.93 9.49
C LYS A 104 -8.79 24.78 8.89
N LEU A 105 -8.15 23.79 8.27
CA LEU A 105 -8.83 22.65 7.65
C LEU A 105 -8.71 21.35 8.45
N ALA A 106 -7.90 21.32 9.50
CA ALA A 106 -7.68 20.14 10.32
C ALA A 106 -8.97 19.42 10.77
N PRO A 107 -10.05 20.13 11.18
CA PRO A 107 -11.29 19.47 11.59
C PRO A 107 -11.97 18.64 10.49
N TRP A 108 -11.83 19.02 9.22
CA TRP A 108 -12.50 18.37 8.08
C TRP A 108 -11.61 17.37 7.34
N LEU A 109 -10.29 17.42 7.54
CA LEU A 109 -9.32 16.56 6.86
C LEU A 109 -9.00 15.27 7.63
N GLY A 110 -9.62 15.04 8.79
CA GLY A 110 -9.38 13.84 9.61
C GLY A 110 -7.95 13.73 10.14
N ILE A 111 -7.23 14.86 10.24
CA ILE A 111 -5.88 14.96 10.80
C ILE A 111 -5.95 15.37 12.27
N ARG A 112 -4.82 15.31 12.98
CA ARG A 112 -4.76 15.73 14.40
C ARG A 112 -5.15 17.21 14.53
N ARG A 113 -6.04 17.55 15.45
CA ARG A 113 -6.43 18.95 15.62
C ARG A 113 -5.29 19.72 16.27
N PRO A 114 -5.11 21.02 15.98
CA PRO A 114 -4.00 21.80 16.50
C PRO A 114 -3.95 21.87 18.03
N GLU A 115 -5.08 21.70 18.73
CA GLU A 115 -5.13 21.63 20.19
C GLU A 115 -4.46 20.36 20.73
N ASP A 116 -4.47 19.28 19.93
CA ASP A 116 -3.92 17.96 20.28
C ASP A 116 -2.41 17.85 19.94
N LEU A 117 -1.80 18.87 19.32
CA LEU A 117 -0.39 18.85 18.87
C LEU A 117 0.61 19.22 19.98
N GLY A 118 0.24 20.06 20.94
CA GLY A 118 1.21 20.65 21.88
C GLY A 118 2.30 21.44 21.15
N SER A 119 3.57 21.04 21.31
CA SER A 119 4.74 21.60 20.60
C SER A 119 5.12 20.88 19.31
N GLU A 120 4.39 19.82 18.93
CA GLU A 120 4.65 19.02 17.73
C GLU A 120 4.11 19.69 16.47
N GLU A 121 4.60 19.26 15.30
CA GLU A 121 4.10 19.70 14.00
C GLU A 121 3.01 18.73 13.48
N GLY A 122 1.95 19.31 12.92
CA GLY A 122 0.93 18.58 12.20
C GLY A 122 1.25 18.54 10.72
N ILE A 123 1.00 17.41 10.07
CA ILE A 123 1.21 17.24 8.63
C ILE A 123 -0.15 17.02 7.98
N VAL A 124 -0.37 17.67 6.85
CA VAL A 124 -1.52 17.53 5.96
C VAL A 124 -1.06 16.69 4.76
N PRO A 125 -1.16 15.35 4.81
CA PRO A 125 -0.57 14.49 3.79
C PRO A 125 -1.23 14.70 2.43
N CYS A 126 -2.48 15.16 2.41
CA CYS A 126 -3.21 15.46 1.18
C CYS A 126 -2.70 16.70 0.43
N LEU A 127 -1.92 17.58 1.07
CA LEU A 127 -1.24 18.68 0.36
C LEU A 127 -0.05 18.19 -0.49
N ARG A 128 0.44 16.95 -0.27
CA ARG A 128 1.51 16.35 -1.05
C ARG A 128 0.93 15.53 -2.21
N CYS A 129 1.42 15.79 -3.42
CA CYS A 129 1.08 15.00 -4.59
C CYS A 129 2.22 14.00 -4.91
N PRO A 130 2.05 12.69 -4.65
CA PRO A 130 3.09 11.69 -4.93
C PRO A 130 3.43 11.51 -6.42
N SER A 131 2.67 12.13 -7.35
CA SER A 131 2.99 12.15 -8.78
C SER A 131 3.96 13.24 -9.16
N ARG A 132 4.24 14.19 -8.26
CA ARG A 132 5.14 15.31 -8.50
C ARG A 132 6.14 15.44 -7.36
N PRO A 133 7.22 14.64 -7.37
CA PRO A 133 8.26 14.68 -6.34
C PRO A 133 9.12 15.95 -6.39
N ASP A 134 9.15 16.70 -7.51
CA ASP A 134 9.94 17.96 -7.61
C ASP A 134 9.34 19.14 -6.84
N MET A 135 8.06 19.05 -6.47
CA MET A 135 7.36 20.03 -5.63
C MET A 135 7.31 19.58 -4.17
N ASP A 136 8.22 18.69 -3.76
CA ASP A 136 8.52 18.50 -2.36
C ASP A 136 9.18 19.78 -1.84
N VAL A 137 8.35 20.79 -1.50
CA VAL A 137 8.75 21.85 -0.58
C VAL A 137 9.35 21.11 0.62
N PRO A 138 10.62 21.31 0.97
CA PRO A 138 11.25 20.58 2.05
C PRO A 138 10.37 20.69 3.29
N CYS A 139 9.73 19.60 3.68
CA CYS A 139 9.23 19.46 5.02
C CYS A 139 10.48 19.58 5.88
N LYS A 140 10.65 20.71 6.56
CA LYS A 140 11.81 21.06 7.39
C LYS A 140 12.11 19.98 8.44
N THR A 141 12.70 18.87 8.01
CA THR A 141 13.34 17.78 8.76
C THR A 141 14.65 17.38 8.09
N ASP A 142 14.97 17.95 6.91
CA ASP A 142 16.30 17.91 6.28
C ASP A 142 17.01 19.27 6.46
N SER A 143 17.08 19.78 7.68
CA SER A 143 18.11 20.76 8.05
C SER A 143 19.15 20.01 8.89
N PRO A 144 20.46 20.16 8.60
CA PRO A 144 21.51 19.44 9.30
C PRO A 144 21.48 19.77 10.80
N GLU A 145 21.65 18.73 11.62
CA GLU A 145 21.96 18.88 13.05
C GLU A 145 23.06 19.94 13.24
N PRO A 146 22.89 20.89 14.19
CA PRO A 146 23.97 21.77 14.55
C PRO A 146 25.01 20.98 15.35
N SER A 147 26.25 20.99 14.85
CA SER A 147 27.47 20.67 15.59
C SER A 147 27.77 21.69 16.67
#